data_AF-A0A7Z8JXB5-F1
#
_entry.id   AF-A0A7Z8JXB5-F1
#
_cell.length_a   1.000
_cell.length_b   1.000
_cell.length_c   1.000
_cell.angle_alpha   90.00
_cell.angle_beta   90.00
_cell.angle_gamma   90.00
#
_symmetry.space_group_name_H-M   'P 1'
#
loop_
_entity.id
_entity.type
_entity.pdbx_description
1 polymer ?
#
loop_
_entity_poly.entity_id
_entity_poly.type
_entity_poly.pdbx_seq_one_letter_code
_entity_poly.pdbx_strand_id
1 'polypeptide(L)'
;MRDHLELVRAPAVLTVLGDTVAGASAAGLPVAGRRALLPLASACLYAGGMALNDWADRDLDAVERPERPVPSGRIGAGRALGVAAGLGAAGLALAA
;
A
#
# COMPACT_ATOMS: atom_id res chain seq x y z
N MET A 1 15.31 -1.43 5.74
CA MET A 1 14.34 -0.32 5.53
C MET A 1 14.04 -0.14 4.06
N ARG A 2 15.07 -0.04 3.20
CA ARG A 2 14.93 0.10 1.74
C ARG A 2 14.02 -0.96 1.10
N ASP A 3 14.15 -2.22 1.50
CA ASP A 3 13.35 -3.32 0.92
C ASP A 3 11.85 -3.18 1.25
N HIS A 4 11.49 -2.64 2.41
CA HIS A 4 10.09 -2.37 2.78
C HIS A 4 9.51 -1.23 1.95
N LEU A 5 10.31 -0.20 1.65
CA LEU A 5 9.90 0.90 0.77
C LEU A 5 9.73 0.45 -0.68
N GLU A 6 10.54 -0.52 -1.12
CA GLU A 6 10.42 -1.16 -2.43
C GLU A 6 9.15 -2.01 -2.51
N LEU A 7 8.89 -2.83 -1.48
CA LEU A 7 7.69 -3.68 -1.38
C LEU A 7 6.38 -2.87 -1.50
N VAL A 8 6.28 -1.75 -0.77
CA VAL A 8 5.07 -0.91 -0.79
C VAL A 8 5.03 0.09 -1.93
N ARG A 9 6.05 0.10 -2.80
CA ARG A 9 6.23 1.09 -3.86
C ARG A 9 6.09 2.52 -3.34
N ALA A 10 6.88 2.87 -2.32
CA ALA A 10 6.76 4.12 -1.57
C ALA A 10 6.63 5.41 -2.41
N PRO A 11 7.35 5.59 -3.55
CA PRO A 11 7.17 6.78 -4.38
C PRO A 11 5.76 6.90 -4.97
N ALA A 12 5.10 5.78 -5.30
CA ALA A 12 3.76 5.76 -5.87
C ALA A 12 2.67 6.03 -4.83
N VAL A 13 2.96 5.89 -3.53
CA VAL A 13 2.02 6.26 -2.46
C VAL A 13 1.63 7.75 -2.53
N LEU A 14 2.54 8.60 -3.01
CA LEU A 14 2.28 10.04 -3.14
C LEU A 14 1.18 10.37 -4.15
N THR A 15 0.98 9.55 -5.19
CA THR A 15 -0.07 9.80 -6.19
C THR A 15 -1.44 9.60 -5.56
N VAL A 16 -1.60 8.55 -4.76
CA VAL A 16 -2.87 8.17 -4.14
C VAL A 16 -3.34 9.19 -3.10
N LEU A 17 -2.41 9.91 -2.46
CA LEU A 17 -2.73 11.06 -1.62
C LEU A 17 -3.41 12.17 -2.44
N GLY A 18 -2.81 12.51 -3.59
CA GLY A 18 -3.33 13.50 -4.53
C GLY A 18 -4.68 13.09 -5.10
N ASP A 19 -4.82 11.83 -5.53
CA ASP A 19 -6.06 11.29 -6.10
C ASP A 19 -7.23 11.41 -5.12
N THR A 20 -6.98 11.15 -3.83
CA THR A 20 -8.00 11.25 -2.79
C THR A 20 -8.47 12.69 -2.57
N VAL A 21 -7.54 13.66 -2.59
CA VAL A 21 -7.86 15.09 -2.46
C VAL A 21 -8.59 15.61 -3.71
N ALA A 22 -8.14 15.20 -4.89
CA ALA A 22 -8.78 15.54 -6.16
C ALA A 22 -10.20 14.98 -6.23
N GLY A 23 -10.40 13.72 -5.84
CA GLY A 23 -11.71 13.09 -5.76
C GLY A 23 -12.65 13.80 -4.78
N ALA A 24 -12.15 14.19 -3.60
CA ALA A 24 -12.92 14.97 -2.63
C ALA A 24 -13.34 16.33 -3.21
N SER A 25 -12.41 17.00 -3.91
CA SER A 25 -12.67 18.30 -4.56
C SER A 25 -13.70 18.18 -5.68
N ALA A 26 -13.59 17.16 -6.53
CA ALA A 26 -14.54 16.85 -7.61
C ALA A 26 -15.94 16.52 -7.07
N ALA A 27 -16.03 15.90 -5.89
CA ALA A 27 -17.29 15.61 -5.20
C ALA A 27 -17.88 16.80 -4.44
N GLY A 28 -17.20 17.96 -4.41
CA GLY A 28 -17.60 19.12 -3.61
C GLY A 28 -17.49 18.86 -2.09
N LEU A 29 -16.70 17.88 -1.67
CA LEU A 29 -16.53 17.47 -0.28
C LEU A 29 -15.22 18.03 0.26
N PRO A 30 -15.24 18.94 1.23
CA PRO A 30 -14.01 19.45 1.83
C PRO A 30 -13.29 18.34 2.60
N VAL A 31 -11.97 18.26 2.40
CA VAL A 31 -11.05 17.42 3.18
C VAL A 31 -10.87 18.04 4.57
N ALA A 32 -11.87 17.83 5.42
CA ALA A 32 -11.96 18.44 6.75
C ALA A 32 -12.61 17.47 7.75
N GLY A 33 -12.34 17.68 9.04
CA GLY A 33 -12.79 16.79 10.11
C GLY A 33 -12.27 15.36 9.88
N ARG A 34 -13.13 14.35 10.05
CA ARG A 34 -12.75 12.94 9.81
C ARG A 34 -12.28 12.66 8.38
N ARG A 35 -12.77 13.40 7.38
CA ARG A 35 -12.35 13.22 5.98
C ARG A 35 -10.89 13.56 5.73
N ALA A 36 -10.26 14.33 6.62
CA ALA A 36 -8.82 14.59 6.55
C ALA A 36 -7.96 13.33 6.73
N LEU A 37 -8.53 12.23 7.25
CA LEU A 37 -7.86 10.93 7.37
C LEU A 37 -7.91 10.09 6.08
N LEU A 38 -8.78 10.43 5.13
CA LEU A 38 -8.97 9.63 3.91
C LEU A 38 -7.72 9.53 3.04
N PRO A 39 -6.90 10.57 2.84
CA PRO A 39 -5.64 10.42 2.12
C PRO A 39 -4.71 9.41 2.80
N LEU A 40 -4.61 9.45 4.14
CA LEU A 40 -3.79 8.48 4.89
C LEU A 40 -4.36 7.06 4.80
N ALA A 41 -5.68 6.90 4.90
CA ALA A 41 -6.35 5.62 4.70
C ALA A 41 -6.04 5.06 3.31
N SER A 42 -6.14 5.89 2.26
CA SER A 42 -5.84 5.55 0.88
C SER A 42 -4.38 5.10 0.69
N ALA A 43 -3.43 5.83 1.28
CA ALA A 43 -2.02 5.45 1.28
C ALA A 43 -1.77 4.10 1.95
N CYS A 44 -2.39 3.83 3.11
CA CYS A 44 -2.30 2.54 3.80
C CYS A 44 -2.87 1.41 2.94
N LEU A 45 -4.06 1.59 2.36
CA LEU A 45 -4.69 0.59 1.50
C LEU A 45 -3.86 0.30 0.24
N TYR A 46 -3.31 1.33 -0.41
CA TYR A 46 -2.43 1.15 -1.56
C TYR A 46 -1.17 0.38 -1.19
N ALA A 47 -0.45 0.81 -0.15
CA ALA A 47 0.77 0.16 0.31
C ALA A 47 0.53 -1.30 0.75
N GLY A 48 -0.59 -1.55 1.44
CA GLY A 48 -1.01 -2.90 1.84
C GLY A 48 -1.37 -3.77 0.64
N GLY A 49 -2.11 -3.23 -0.33
CA GLY A 49 -2.42 -3.91 -1.58
C GLY A 49 -1.17 -4.25 -2.38
N MET A 50 -0.16 -3.37 -2.38
CA MET A 50 1.11 -3.67 -3.04
C MET A 50 1.85 -4.83 -2.40
N ALA A 51 1.97 -4.82 -1.07
CA ALA A 51 2.57 -5.94 -0.35
C ALA A 51 1.78 -7.25 -0.54
N LEU A 52 0.46 -7.17 -0.64
CA LEU A 52 -0.40 -8.33 -0.91
C LEU A 52 -0.17 -8.90 -2.31
N ASN A 53 -0.03 -8.05 -3.33
CA ASN A 53 0.28 -8.46 -4.70
C ASN A 53 1.62 -9.20 -4.75
N ASP A 54 2.70 -8.63 -4.18
CA ASP A 54 4.02 -9.29 -4.11
C ASP A 54 3.96 -10.62 -3.33
N TRP A 55 3.12 -10.71 -2.30
CA TRP A 55 2.93 -11.97 -1.58
C TRP A 55 2.21 -13.02 -2.43
N ALA A 56 1.16 -12.63 -3.15
CA ALA A 56 0.35 -13.53 -3.98
C ALA A 56 1.13 -14.01 -5.22
N ASP A 57 1.86 -13.11 -5.87
CA ASP A 57 2.60 -13.36 -7.11
C ASP A 57 3.97 -14.01 -6.88
N ARG A 58 4.37 -14.26 -5.63
CA ARG A 58 5.73 -14.70 -5.25
C ARG A 58 6.29 -15.86 -6.07
N ASP A 59 5.48 -16.85 -6.45
CA ASP A 59 5.92 -18.04 -7.16
C ASP A 59 6.15 -17.73 -8.65
N LEU A 60 5.31 -16.85 -9.22
CA LEU A 60 5.46 -16.33 -10.58
C LEU A 60 6.66 -15.38 -10.66
N ASP A 61 6.76 -14.45 -9.71
CA ASP A 61 7.85 -13.49 -9.61
C ASP A 61 9.20 -14.18 -9.39
N ALA A 62 9.24 -15.35 -8.76
CA ALA A 62 10.48 -16.13 -8.64
C ALA A 62 11.05 -16.55 -10.00
N VAL A 63 10.19 -16.68 -11.02
CA VAL A 63 10.59 -17.01 -12.40
C VAL A 63 10.79 -15.74 -13.24
N GLU A 64 9.85 -14.80 -13.18
CA GLU A 64 9.84 -13.63 -14.07
C GLU A 64 10.70 -12.46 -13.57
N ARG A 65 10.78 -12.27 -12.24
CA ARG A 65 11.38 -11.08 -11.59
C ARG A 65 12.05 -11.47 -10.26
N PRO A 66 13.05 -12.37 -10.29
CA PRO A 66 13.65 -12.95 -9.08
C PRO A 66 14.30 -11.90 -8.15
N GLU A 67 14.60 -10.71 -8.66
CA GLU A 67 15.12 -9.57 -7.91
C GLU A 67 14.12 -8.94 -6.93
N ARG A 68 12.81 -9.19 -7.08
CA ARG A 68 11.77 -8.61 -6.20
C ARG A 68 11.96 -9.02 -4.74
N PRO A 69 11.52 -8.20 -3.78
CA PRO A 69 11.84 -8.41 -2.36
C PRO A 69 11.41 -9.77 -1.80
N VAL A 70 10.25 -10.29 -2.23
CA VAL A 70 9.71 -11.57 -1.74
C VAL A 70 10.43 -12.80 -2.31
N PRO A 71 10.51 -13.00 -3.65
CA PRO A 71 11.21 -14.16 -4.21
C PRO A 71 12.72 -14.14 -3.97
N SER A 72 13.35 -12.96 -3.91
CA SER A 72 14.79 -12.84 -3.56
C SER A 72 15.11 -13.20 -2.11
N GLY A 73 14.09 -13.41 -1.26
CA GLY A 73 14.25 -13.68 0.17
C GLY A 73 14.63 -12.48 1.03
N ARG A 74 14.81 -11.27 0.44
CA ARG A 74 15.06 -10.02 1.19
C ARG A 74 13.92 -9.72 2.16
N ILE A 75 12.69 -10.10 1.81
CA ILE A 75 11.51 -10.09 2.68
C ILE A 75 10.83 -11.47 2.63
N GLY A 76 10.78 -12.16 3.77
CA GLY A 76 10.06 -13.43 3.84
C GLY A 76 8.56 -13.26 3.58
N ALA A 77 7.94 -14.24 2.90
CA ALA A 77 6.53 -14.18 2.52
C ALA A 77 5.58 -13.91 3.71
N GLY A 78 5.80 -14.55 4.86
CA GLY A 78 4.98 -14.28 6.07
C GLY A 78 5.06 -12.82 6.54
N ARG A 79 6.21 -12.17 6.37
CA ARG A 79 6.40 -10.76 6.71
C ARG A 79 5.72 -9.84 5.70
N ALA A 80 5.77 -10.16 4.41
CA ALA A 80 5.02 -9.43 3.37
C ALA A 80 3.51 -9.48 3.65
N LEU A 81 2.98 -10.67 4.00
CA LEU A 81 1.57 -10.82 4.37
C LEU A 81 1.21 -10.04 5.64
N GLY A 82 2.08 -10.05 6.66
CA GLY A 82 1.88 -9.26 7.88
C GLY A 82 1.83 -7.75 7.61
N VAL A 83 2.69 -7.25 6.71
CA VAL A 83 2.67 -5.85 6.25
C VAL A 83 1.37 -5.55 5.51
N ALA A 84 0.96 -6.42 4.59
CA ALA A 84 -0.29 -6.28 3.84
C ALA A 84 -1.51 -6.20 4.77
N ALA A 85 -1.63 -7.14 5.72
CA ALA A 85 -2.73 -7.18 6.67
C ALA A 85 -2.71 -5.98 7.63
N GLY A 86 -1.55 -5.61 8.16
CA GLY A 86 -1.41 -4.48 9.07
C GLY A 86 -1.79 -3.14 8.42
N LEU A 87 -1.31 -2.90 7.20
CA LEU A 87 -1.65 -1.70 6.43
C LEU A 87 -3.11 -1.71 5.97
N GLY A 88 -3.65 -2.86 5.57
CA GLY A 88 -5.06 -3.00 5.22
C GLY A 88 -5.97 -2.68 6.40
N ALA A 89 -5.69 -3.25 7.57
CA ALA A 89 -6.45 -2.97 8.80
C ALA A 89 -6.34 -1.50 9.22
N ALA A 90 -5.15 -0.90 9.17
CA ALA A 90 -4.96 0.52 9.45
C ALA A 90 -5.75 1.41 8.47
N GLY A 91 -5.73 1.09 7.18
CA GLY A 91 -6.50 1.81 6.16
C GLY A 91 -8.00 1.78 6.43
N LEU A 92 -8.55 0.60 6.76
CA LEU A 92 -9.96 0.44 7.13
C LEU A 92 -10.31 1.21 8.41
N ALA A 93 -9.45 1.16 9.43
CA ALA A 93 -9.67 1.87 10.69
C ALA A 93 -9.66 3.39 10.51
N LEU A 94 -8.81 3.91 9.63
CA LEU A 94 -8.75 5.34 9.30
C LEU A 94 -9.94 5.81 8.45
N ALA A 95 -10.56 4.90 7.69
CA ALA A 95 -11.70 5.20 6.83
C ALA A 95 -13.07 5.14 7.56
N ALA A 96 -13.13 4.51 8.74
CA ALA A 96 -14.34 4.33 9.56
C ALA A 96 -14.76 5.60 10.35
#